data_AF-Q8C6R9-F1
#
_entry.id   AF-Q8C6R9-F1
#
_cell.length_a   1.000
_cell.length_b   1.000
_cell.length_c   1.000
_cell.angle_alpha   90.00
_cell.angle_beta   90.00
_cell.angle_gamma   90.00
#
_symmetry.space_group_name_H-M   'P 1'
#
loop_
_entity.id
_entity.type
_entity.pdbx_description
1 polymer ?
#
loop_
_entity_poly.entity_id
_entity_poly.type
_entity_poly.pdbx_seq_one_letter_code
_entity_poly.pdbx_strand_id
1 'polypeptide(L)'
;MQQKQEIKELDEELLALEVSRADKLKEVLKRYVGIIEKTSYILQPDVYRLIDKEAMAMNQALLGNRRAIAQLLVNLTESTLQQELDNRHRWQGLVDTWKALKKEALIQSFSEFMASEEIQEPPEVKKKLEEMQKNQEMLQSVRLDHLCTLCDLLPPNYNKTQLTEWYDSLTSLNKQLDTYHMDCMSLVHFLYEKIWQQCLSHVQECKQQLLNWKAFSEAEAESLVNPTFFLMVGEFQSKVEKQLELLDNSFEDLARETEWQSSDLFRYFQEAVKLWEGHQSVLMTQELELEKRIEQHRQKHNQENQVPEA
;
A
#
# COMPACT_ATOMS: atom_id res chain seq x y z
N MET A 1 42.67 9.01 -17.54
CA MET A 1 43.97 8.81 -16.84
C MET A 1 45.14 8.78 -17.81
N GLN A 2 45.05 8.03 -18.91
CA GLN A 2 46.13 7.89 -19.90
C GLN A 2 46.56 9.23 -20.54
N GLN A 3 45.62 10.06 -21.00
CA GLN A 3 45.94 11.40 -21.55
C GLN A 3 46.64 12.34 -20.54
N LYS A 4 46.29 12.29 -19.25
CA LYS A 4 46.96 13.10 -18.23
C LYS A 4 48.41 12.65 -17.99
N GLN A 5 48.67 11.36 -18.20
CA GLN A 5 50.00 10.79 -18.12
C GLN A 5 50.83 11.15 -19.36
N GLU A 6 50.23 11.06 -20.56
CA GLU A 6 50.83 11.49 -21.82
C GLU A 6 51.21 12.98 -21.82
N ILE A 7 50.37 13.86 -21.25
CA ILE A 7 50.68 15.30 -21.12
C ILE A 7 51.87 15.52 -20.18
N LYS A 8 52.01 14.73 -19.10
CA LYS A 8 53.16 14.83 -18.19
C LYS A 8 54.45 14.33 -18.83
N GLU A 9 54.39 13.21 -19.54
CA GLU A 9 55.53 12.66 -20.28
C GLU A 9 55.99 13.65 -21.37
N LEU A 10 55.04 14.29 -22.07
CA LEU A 10 55.34 15.33 -23.03
C LEU A 10 56.01 16.57 -22.40
N ASP A 11 55.59 16.99 -21.20
CA ASP A 11 56.24 18.08 -20.46
C ASP A 11 57.70 17.74 -20.13
N GLU A 12 57.92 16.55 -19.57
CA GLU A 12 59.25 16.06 -19.21
C GLU A 12 60.18 15.98 -20.44
N GLU A 13 59.68 15.45 -21.57
CA GLU A 13 60.44 15.37 -22.82
C GLU A 13 60.78 16.76 -23.40
N LEU A 14 59.82 17.68 -23.45
CA LEU A 14 60.02 19.02 -24.00
C LEU A 14 60.98 19.85 -23.14
N LEU A 15 60.89 19.73 -21.81
CA LEU A 15 61.83 20.38 -20.89
C LEU A 15 63.24 19.79 -21.02
N ALA A 16 63.38 18.47 -21.11
CA ALA A 16 64.67 17.81 -21.30
C ALA A 16 65.32 18.23 -22.64
N LEU A 17 64.53 18.34 -23.70
CA LEU A 17 65.00 18.84 -25.00
C LEU A 17 65.50 20.28 -24.94
N GLU A 18 64.77 21.18 -24.26
CA GLU A 18 65.19 22.58 -24.10
C GLU A 18 66.44 22.73 -23.22
N VAL A 19 66.61 21.88 -22.19
CA VAL A 19 67.86 21.82 -21.41
C VAL A 19 69.02 21.36 -22.29
N SER A 20 68.85 20.27 -23.05
CA SER A 20 69.88 19.78 -23.98
C SER A 20 70.25 20.82 -25.04
N ARG A 21 69.25 21.57 -25.54
CA ARG A 21 69.47 22.66 -26.50
C ARG A 21 70.29 23.79 -25.88
N ALA A 22 69.96 24.22 -24.66
CA ALA A 22 70.69 25.27 -23.96
C ALA A 22 72.17 24.89 -23.75
N ASP A 23 72.45 23.63 -23.40
CA ASP A 23 73.82 23.13 -23.23
C ASP A 23 74.62 23.13 -24.55
N LYS A 24 74.01 22.65 -25.65
CA LYS A 24 74.65 22.69 -26.98
C LYS A 24 74.95 24.11 -27.43
N LEU A 25 73.99 25.03 -27.24
CA LEU A 25 74.15 26.44 -27.58
C LEU A 25 75.27 27.11 -26.78
N LYS A 26 75.41 26.78 -25.50
CA LYS A 26 76.50 27.23 -24.62
C LYS A 26 77.86 26.77 -25.11
N GLU A 27 78.00 25.50 -25.50
CA GLU A 27 79.26 24.96 -26.03
C GLU A 27 79.64 25.60 -27.37
N VAL A 28 78.66 25.84 -28.25
CA VAL A 28 78.87 26.57 -29.50
C VAL A 28 79.35 28.00 -29.24
N LEU A 29 78.69 28.75 -28.36
CA LEU A 29 79.10 30.10 -27.97
C LEU A 29 80.54 30.14 -27.45
N LYS A 30 80.91 29.25 -26.51
CA LYS A 30 82.28 29.15 -25.99
C LYS A 30 83.31 28.91 -27.09
N ARG A 31 83.00 28.04 -28.05
CA ARG A 31 83.88 27.76 -29.18
C ARG A 31 84.09 29.00 -30.05
N TYR A 32 83.01 29.73 -30.35
CA TYR A 32 83.09 30.96 -31.15
C TYR A 32 83.81 32.09 -30.42
N VAL A 33 83.65 32.24 -29.10
CA VAL A 33 84.48 33.15 -28.28
C VAL A 33 85.95 32.90 -28.53
N GLY A 34 86.41 31.66 -28.36
CA GLY A 34 87.83 31.32 -28.51
C GLY A 34 88.36 31.45 -29.94
N ILE A 35 87.50 31.35 -30.97
CA ILE A 35 87.88 31.59 -32.36
C ILE A 35 88.01 33.10 -32.61
N ILE A 36 87.02 33.88 -32.20
CA ILE A 36 86.96 35.34 -32.45
C ILE A 36 88.08 36.05 -31.67
N GLU A 37 88.37 35.65 -30.44
CA GLU A 37 89.51 36.15 -29.67
C GLU A 37 90.85 35.95 -30.38
N LYS A 38 91.01 34.85 -31.14
CA LYS A 38 92.27 34.51 -31.83
C LYS A 38 92.41 35.08 -33.23
N THR A 39 91.30 35.40 -33.88
CA THR A 39 91.27 35.71 -35.33
C THR A 39 90.74 37.10 -35.65
N SER A 40 90.07 37.76 -34.72
CA SER A 40 89.53 39.10 -34.94
C SER A 40 90.56 40.19 -34.60
N TYR A 41 90.57 41.26 -35.39
CA TYR A 41 91.34 42.49 -35.10
C TYR A 41 90.63 43.41 -34.08
N ILE A 42 89.75 42.84 -33.26
CA ILE A 42 88.87 43.56 -32.32
C ILE A 42 89.48 43.45 -30.91
N LEU A 43 89.36 44.52 -30.11
CA LEU A 43 89.79 44.51 -28.72
C LEU A 43 88.95 43.49 -27.91
N GLN A 44 89.61 42.76 -27.01
CA GLN A 44 88.99 41.69 -26.21
C GLN A 44 87.66 42.11 -25.50
N PRO A 45 87.52 43.33 -24.94
CA PRO A 45 86.25 43.78 -24.36
C PRO A 45 85.10 43.85 -25.37
N ASP A 46 85.37 44.21 -26.63
CA ASP A 46 84.36 44.33 -27.67
C ASP A 46 83.93 42.95 -28.21
N VAL A 47 84.85 41.97 -28.22
CA VAL A 47 84.52 40.56 -28.48
C VAL A 47 83.54 40.03 -27.42
N TYR A 48 83.80 40.28 -26.14
CA TYR A 48 82.85 39.88 -25.08
C TYR A 48 81.50 40.58 -25.19
N ARG A 49 81.47 41.90 -25.50
CA ARG A 49 80.19 42.61 -25.71
C ARG A 49 79.36 42.04 -26.85
N LEU A 50 80.01 41.62 -27.95
CA LEU A 50 79.34 40.97 -29.07
C LEU A 50 78.73 39.61 -28.64
N ILE A 51 79.52 38.81 -27.93
CA ILE A 51 79.10 37.50 -27.44
C ILE A 51 77.98 37.62 -26.41
N ASP A 52 78.05 38.58 -25.49
CA ASP A 52 77.01 38.84 -24.50
C ASP A 52 75.69 39.23 -25.18
N LYS A 53 75.76 40.05 -26.25
CA LYS A 53 74.57 40.43 -27.03
C LYS A 53 73.94 39.20 -27.71
N GLU A 54 74.75 38.32 -28.28
CA GLU A 54 74.28 37.10 -28.94
C GLU A 54 73.72 36.09 -27.91
N ALA A 55 74.42 35.91 -26.80
CA ALA A 55 73.95 35.09 -25.68
C ALA A 55 72.63 35.61 -25.10
N MET A 56 72.45 36.93 -25.01
CA MET A 56 71.19 37.54 -24.59
C MET A 56 70.05 37.25 -25.58
N ALA A 57 70.29 37.37 -26.89
CA ALA A 57 69.30 37.03 -27.92
C ALA A 57 68.91 35.54 -27.87
N MET A 58 69.89 34.65 -27.68
CA MET A 58 69.67 33.22 -27.54
C MET A 58 68.89 32.88 -26.26
N ASN A 59 69.22 33.52 -25.14
CA ASN A 59 68.49 33.38 -23.88
C ASN A 59 67.03 33.85 -24.01
N GLN A 60 66.78 34.95 -24.73
CA GLN A 60 65.42 35.41 -25.01
C GLN A 60 64.61 34.38 -25.81
N ALA A 61 65.23 33.73 -26.80
CA ALA A 61 64.59 32.66 -27.56
C ALA A 61 64.29 31.42 -26.70
N LEU A 62 65.24 30.98 -25.86
CA LEU A 62 65.03 29.86 -24.92
C LEU A 62 63.90 30.14 -23.92
N LEU A 63 63.82 31.37 -23.39
CA LEU A 63 62.72 31.80 -22.52
C LEU A 63 61.38 31.82 -23.27
N GLY A 64 61.39 32.27 -24.53
CA GLY A 64 60.23 32.22 -25.42
C GLY A 64 59.72 30.80 -25.62
N ASN A 65 60.61 29.85 -25.90
CA ASN A 65 60.27 28.43 -26.06
C ASN A 65 59.70 27.84 -24.76
N ARG A 66 60.36 28.07 -23.61
CA ARG A 66 59.87 27.61 -22.31
C ARG A 66 58.47 28.15 -22.01
N ARG A 67 58.20 29.41 -22.35
CA ARG A 67 56.86 30.01 -22.21
C ARG A 67 55.86 29.35 -23.15
N ALA A 68 56.24 29.05 -24.39
CA ALA A 68 55.37 28.36 -25.35
C ALA A 68 55.05 26.93 -24.90
N ILE A 69 56.04 26.18 -24.38
CA ILE A 69 55.84 24.85 -23.80
C ILE A 69 54.86 24.92 -22.62
N ALA A 70 55.08 25.85 -21.68
CA ALA A 70 54.17 26.04 -20.55
C ALA A 70 52.74 26.38 -21.01
N GLN A 71 52.59 27.24 -22.02
CA GLN A 71 51.26 27.59 -22.56
C GLN A 71 50.58 26.39 -23.23
N LEU A 72 51.32 25.59 -24.00
CA LEU A 72 50.80 24.38 -24.64
C LEU A 72 50.25 23.41 -23.59
N LEU A 73 50.98 23.20 -22.50
CA LEU A 73 50.56 22.30 -21.43
C LEU A 73 49.32 22.82 -20.71
N VAL A 74 49.23 24.13 -20.45
CA VAL A 74 48.03 24.75 -19.89
C VAL A 74 46.82 24.50 -20.80
N ASN A 75 46.95 24.78 -22.10
CA ASN A 75 45.86 24.58 -23.06
C ASN A 75 45.44 23.10 -23.17
N LEU A 76 46.41 22.18 -23.18
CA LEU A 76 46.12 20.74 -23.23
C LEU A 76 45.42 20.27 -21.97
N THR A 77 45.93 20.67 -20.79
CA THR A 77 45.31 20.30 -19.52
C THR A 77 43.91 20.88 -19.37
N GLU A 78 43.70 22.14 -19.76
CA GLU A 78 42.38 22.78 -19.78
C GLU A 78 41.41 22.05 -20.71
N SER A 79 41.82 21.77 -21.95
CA SER A 79 40.99 21.03 -22.90
C SER A 79 40.62 19.64 -22.39
N THR A 80 41.56 18.91 -21.76
CA THR A 80 41.26 17.60 -21.15
C THR A 80 40.29 17.74 -19.98
N LEU A 81 40.46 18.74 -19.12
CA LEU A 81 39.55 18.97 -17.98
C LEU A 81 38.13 19.32 -18.47
N GLN A 82 38.02 20.16 -19.48
CA GLN A 82 36.73 20.52 -20.07
C GLN A 82 36.01 19.28 -20.63
N GLN A 83 36.73 18.43 -21.36
CA GLN A 83 36.16 17.19 -21.88
C GLN A 83 35.69 16.24 -20.77
N GLU A 84 36.45 16.10 -19.68
CA GLU A 84 36.06 15.29 -18.53
C GLU A 84 34.81 15.85 -17.83
N LEU A 85 34.71 17.18 -17.71
CA LEU A 85 33.51 17.83 -17.19
C LEU A 85 32.30 17.55 -18.07
N ASP A 86 32.41 17.74 -19.39
CA ASP A 86 31.32 17.51 -20.34
C ASP A 86 30.86 16.05 -20.31
N ASN A 87 31.82 15.11 -20.27
CA ASN A 87 31.54 13.69 -20.12
C ASN A 87 30.80 13.37 -18.81
N ARG A 88 31.21 13.99 -17.70
CA ARG A 88 30.56 13.81 -16.39
C ARG A 88 29.13 14.34 -16.40
N HIS A 89 28.89 15.53 -16.96
CA HIS A 89 27.54 16.08 -17.08
C HIS A 89 26.64 15.19 -17.95
N ARG A 90 27.16 14.71 -19.09
CA ARG A 90 26.44 13.79 -19.96
C ARG A 90 26.10 12.48 -19.24
N TRP A 91 27.07 11.91 -18.53
CA TRP A 91 26.85 10.69 -17.74
C TRP A 91 25.78 10.90 -16.67
N GLN A 92 25.82 12.02 -15.94
CA GLN A 92 24.80 12.36 -14.95
C GLN A 92 23.41 12.43 -15.58
N GLY A 93 23.26 13.13 -16.71
CA GLY A 93 21.98 13.22 -17.41
C GLY A 93 21.45 11.86 -17.90
N LEU A 94 22.34 10.97 -18.35
CA LEU A 94 21.97 9.60 -18.71
C LEU A 94 21.51 8.79 -17.48
N VAL A 95 22.21 8.92 -16.35
CA VAL A 95 21.82 8.28 -15.09
C VAL A 95 20.46 8.80 -14.62
N ASP A 96 20.22 10.10 -14.68
CA ASP A 96 18.94 10.70 -14.26
C ASP A 96 17.78 10.24 -15.16
N THR A 97 18.00 10.20 -16.48
CA THR A 97 17.01 9.69 -17.45
C THR A 97 16.71 8.21 -17.19
N TRP A 98 17.74 7.41 -16.97
CA TRP A 98 17.59 6.00 -16.64
C TRP A 98 16.84 5.80 -15.32
N LYS A 99 17.15 6.60 -14.29
CA LYS A 99 16.43 6.56 -13.02
C LYS A 99 14.95 6.88 -13.21
N ALA A 100 14.62 7.90 -14.01
CA ALA A 100 13.24 8.27 -14.29
C ALA A 100 12.46 7.12 -14.95
N LEU A 101 13.03 6.52 -16.00
CA LEU A 101 12.42 5.36 -16.69
C LEU A 101 12.23 4.17 -15.74
N LYS A 102 13.19 3.93 -14.85
CA LYS A 102 13.09 2.86 -13.84
C LYS A 102 12.00 3.11 -12.80
N LYS A 103 11.85 4.37 -12.34
CA LYS A 103 10.74 4.74 -11.46
C LYS A 103 9.39 4.56 -12.14
N GLU A 104 9.25 5.04 -13.37
CA GLU A 104 8.02 4.95 -14.14
C GLU A 104 7.60 3.50 -14.41
N ALA A 105 8.55 2.66 -14.83
CA ALA A 105 8.30 1.22 -15.02
C ALA A 105 7.86 0.53 -13.73
N LEU A 106 8.45 0.89 -12.59
CA LEU A 106 8.10 0.33 -11.29
C LEU A 106 6.71 0.79 -10.83
N ILE A 107 6.37 2.07 -11.04
CA ILE A 107 5.03 2.60 -10.79
C ILE A 107 3.99 1.87 -11.62
N GLN A 108 4.25 1.69 -12.92
CA GLN A 108 3.35 0.98 -13.82
C GLN A 108 3.14 -0.46 -13.36
N SER A 109 4.22 -1.19 -13.06
CA SER A 109 4.15 -2.56 -12.55
C SER A 109 3.36 -2.65 -11.23
N PHE A 110 3.54 -1.70 -10.32
CA PHE A 110 2.79 -1.67 -9.06
C PHE A 110 1.31 -1.35 -9.30
N SER A 111 1.01 -0.43 -10.22
CA SER A 111 -0.36 -0.12 -10.62
C SER A 111 -1.06 -1.34 -11.24
N GLU A 112 -0.36 -2.11 -12.07
CA GLU A 112 -0.89 -3.36 -12.66
C GLU A 112 -1.15 -4.41 -11.58
N PHE A 113 -0.24 -4.55 -10.62
CA PHE A 113 -0.45 -5.40 -9.44
C PHE A 113 -1.69 -4.98 -8.65
N MET A 114 -1.83 -3.70 -8.33
CA MET A 114 -3.01 -3.18 -7.60
C MET A 114 -4.31 -3.34 -8.40
N ALA A 115 -4.24 -3.31 -9.73
CA ALA A 115 -5.39 -3.51 -10.62
C ALA A 115 -5.71 -4.99 -10.89
N SER A 116 -4.89 -5.92 -10.38
CA SER A 116 -5.12 -7.35 -10.57
C SER A 116 -6.41 -7.82 -9.90
N GLU A 117 -7.01 -8.87 -10.47
CA GLU A 117 -8.23 -9.48 -9.93
C GLU A 117 -8.02 -10.00 -8.50
N GLU A 118 -6.82 -10.49 -8.18
CA GLU A 118 -6.47 -10.98 -6.84
C GLU A 118 -6.62 -9.90 -5.75
N ILE A 119 -6.38 -8.63 -6.11
CA ILE A 119 -6.49 -7.48 -5.18
C ILE A 119 -7.88 -6.85 -5.26
N GLN A 120 -8.37 -6.56 -6.47
CA GLN A 120 -9.63 -5.83 -6.66
C GLN A 120 -10.88 -6.67 -6.35
N GLU A 121 -10.87 -7.95 -6.76
CA GLU A 121 -11.97 -8.90 -6.55
C GLU A 121 -11.44 -10.23 -5.99
N PRO A 122 -10.96 -10.25 -4.73
CA PRO A 122 -10.27 -11.40 -4.19
C PRO A 122 -11.17 -12.65 -4.19
N PRO A 123 -10.75 -13.75 -4.84
CA PRO A 123 -11.61 -14.92 -5.04
C PRO A 123 -12.02 -15.58 -3.72
N GLU A 124 -11.15 -15.57 -2.71
CA GLU A 124 -11.46 -16.10 -1.38
C GLU A 124 -12.58 -15.31 -0.69
N VAL A 125 -12.55 -13.97 -0.80
CA VAL A 125 -13.60 -13.10 -0.24
C VAL A 125 -14.91 -13.32 -0.98
N LYS A 126 -14.88 -13.33 -2.31
CA LYS A 126 -16.07 -13.56 -3.13
C LYS A 126 -16.74 -14.88 -2.79
N LYS A 127 -15.97 -15.97 -2.72
CA LYS A 127 -16.45 -17.27 -2.31
C LYS A 127 -17.09 -17.23 -0.92
N LYS A 128 -16.47 -16.53 0.04
CA LYS A 128 -17.01 -16.43 1.39
C LYS A 128 -18.32 -15.66 1.44
N LEU A 129 -18.46 -14.58 0.67
CA LEU A 129 -19.71 -13.82 0.55
C LEU A 129 -20.82 -14.65 -0.10
N GLU A 130 -20.52 -15.45 -1.13
CA GLU A 130 -21.48 -16.37 -1.74
C GLU A 130 -21.93 -17.48 -0.77
N GLU A 131 -21.01 -18.02 0.03
CA GLU A 131 -21.33 -18.98 1.10
C GLU A 131 -22.20 -18.34 2.19
N MET A 132 -21.89 -17.09 2.58
CA MET A 132 -22.66 -16.33 3.54
C MET A 132 -24.11 -16.14 3.06
N GLN A 133 -24.29 -15.73 1.81
CA GLN A 133 -25.62 -15.53 1.23
C GLN A 133 -26.45 -16.84 1.26
N LYS A 134 -25.88 -17.97 0.83
CA LYS A 134 -26.59 -19.26 0.83
C LYS A 134 -27.00 -19.70 2.24
N ASN A 135 -26.13 -19.52 3.23
CA ASN A 135 -26.43 -19.87 4.60
C ASN A 135 -27.46 -18.92 5.22
N GLN A 136 -27.41 -17.62 4.87
CA GLN A 136 -28.40 -16.65 5.28
C GLN A 136 -29.79 -17.00 4.73
N GLU A 137 -29.89 -17.39 3.47
CA GLU A 137 -31.14 -17.87 2.86
C GLU A 137 -31.70 -19.11 3.59
N MET A 138 -30.83 -20.06 3.93
CA MET A 138 -31.21 -21.26 4.69
C MET A 138 -31.73 -20.90 6.09
N LEU A 139 -30.98 -20.12 6.85
CA LEU A 139 -31.35 -19.71 8.21
C LEU A 139 -32.63 -18.85 8.22
N GLN A 140 -32.81 -18.01 7.20
CA GLN A 140 -34.02 -17.24 7.02
C GLN A 140 -35.23 -18.14 6.73
N SER A 141 -35.07 -19.20 5.94
CA SER A 141 -36.13 -20.20 5.72
C SER A 141 -36.54 -20.85 7.04
N VAL A 142 -35.57 -21.32 7.84
CA VAL A 142 -35.83 -21.92 9.16
C VAL A 142 -36.59 -20.94 10.08
N ARG A 143 -36.19 -19.67 10.07
CA ARG A 143 -36.87 -18.62 10.83
C ARG A 143 -38.31 -18.38 10.35
N LEU A 144 -38.54 -18.35 9.04
CA LEU A 144 -39.88 -18.19 8.46
C LEU A 144 -40.79 -19.38 8.80
N ASP A 145 -40.28 -20.60 8.71
CA ASP A 145 -41.01 -21.81 9.09
C ASP A 145 -41.41 -21.76 10.58
N HIS A 146 -40.47 -21.36 11.46
CA HIS A 146 -40.76 -21.17 12.88
C HIS A 146 -41.83 -20.10 13.12
N LEU A 147 -41.80 -18.98 12.39
CA LEU A 147 -42.83 -17.95 12.47
C LEU A 147 -44.22 -18.49 12.08
N CYS A 148 -44.31 -19.38 11.09
CA CYS A 148 -45.56 -20.00 10.67
C CYS A 148 -46.17 -20.93 11.75
N THR A 149 -45.34 -21.58 12.59
CA THR A 149 -45.84 -22.45 13.68
C THR A 149 -46.67 -21.72 14.73
N LEU A 150 -46.61 -20.38 14.76
CA LEU A 150 -47.45 -19.56 15.63
C LEU A 150 -48.95 -19.77 15.37
N CYS A 151 -49.32 -20.11 14.14
CA CYS A 151 -50.70 -20.42 13.77
C CYS A 151 -51.23 -21.67 14.51
N ASP A 152 -50.35 -22.63 14.83
CA ASP A 152 -50.72 -23.86 15.54
C ASP A 152 -51.00 -23.63 17.03
N LEU A 153 -50.48 -22.52 17.56
CA LEU A 153 -50.71 -22.10 18.95
C LEU A 153 -52.05 -21.39 19.12
N LEU A 154 -52.76 -21.04 18.04
CA LEU A 154 -54.04 -20.34 18.14
C LEU A 154 -55.13 -21.21 18.80
N PRO A 155 -56.23 -20.60 19.29
CA PRO A 155 -57.34 -21.35 19.89
C PRO A 155 -57.78 -22.55 19.03
N PRO A 156 -58.04 -23.73 19.63
CA PRO A 156 -58.30 -23.94 21.06
C PRO A 156 -57.08 -24.25 21.94
N ASN A 157 -55.89 -24.48 21.37
CA ASN A 157 -54.71 -24.95 22.12
C ASN A 157 -53.89 -23.81 22.77
N TYR A 158 -54.43 -22.60 22.76
CA TYR A 158 -53.71 -21.38 23.09
C TYR A 158 -53.46 -21.22 24.59
N ASN A 159 -52.19 -21.19 24.99
CA ASN A 159 -51.78 -20.96 26.37
C ASN A 159 -50.50 -20.12 26.46
N LYS A 160 -50.32 -19.49 27.63
CA LYS A 160 -49.19 -18.60 27.88
C LYS A 160 -47.82 -19.29 27.82
N THR A 161 -47.72 -20.52 28.32
CA THR A 161 -46.45 -21.27 28.42
C THR A 161 -45.88 -21.61 27.04
N GLN A 162 -46.72 -22.09 26.13
CA GLN A 162 -46.30 -22.42 24.77
C GLN A 162 -45.94 -21.15 23.98
N LEU A 163 -46.65 -20.04 24.20
CA LEU A 163 -46.29 -18.77 23.57
C LEU A 163 -44.92 -18.26 24.06
N THR A 164 -44.60 -18.39 25.35
CA THR A 164 -43.28 -18.02 25.87
C THR A 164 -42.18 -18.91 25.31
N GLU A 165 -42.39 -20.24 25.27
CA GLU A 165 -41.42 -21.18 24.69
C GLU A 165 -41.17 -20.92 23.20
N TRP A 166 -42.23 -20.63 22.44
CA TRP A 166 -42.14 -20.27 21.03
C TRP A 166 -41.31 -18.99 20.82
N TYR A 167 -41.52 -17.98 21.67
CA TYR A 167 -40.77 -16.72 21.62
C TYR A 167 -39.30 -16.91 22.01
N ASP A 168 -39.01 -17.70 23.04
CA ASP A 168 -37.64 -18.03 23.45
C ASP A 168 -36.90 -18.78 22.32
N SER A 169 -37.60 -19.65 21.59
CA SER A 169 -37.06 -20.32 20.41
C SER A 169 -36.79 -19.33 19.26
N LEU A 170 -37.71 -18.40 18.98
CA LEU A 170 -37.53 -17.38 17.94
C LEU A 170 -36.36 -16.43 18.27
N THR A 171 -36.24 -15.99 19.51
CA THR A 171 -35.14 -15.12 19.93
C THR A 171 -33.80 -15.85 19.89
N SER A 172 -33.76 -17.14 20.21
CA SER A 172 -32.57 -17.98 20.02
C SER A 172 -32.15 -18.07 18.56
N LEU A 173 -33.10 -18.27 17.62
CA LEU A 173 -32.82 -18.28 16.18
C LEU A 173 -32.29 -16.92 15.69
N ASN A 174 -32.90 -15.81 16.13
CA ASN A 174 -32.43 -14.47 15.78
C ASN A 174 -30.99 -14.23 16.27
N LYS A 175 -30.65 -14.67 17.50
CA LYS A 175 -29.28 -14.57 18.04
C LYS A 175 -28.28 -15.44 17.29
N GLN A 176 -28.69 -16.61 16.82
CA GLN A 176 -27.84 -17.47 15.99
C GLN A 176 -27.52 -16.81 14.65
N LEU A 177 -28.51 -16.19 14.01
CA LEU A 177 -28.33 -15.39 12.78
C LEU A 177 -27.37 -14.21 13.00
N ASP A 178 -27.56 -13.47 14.09
CA ASP A 178 -26.70 -12.33 14.44
C ASP A 178 -25.25 -12.76 14.70
N THR A 179 -25.05 -13.81 15.50
CA THR A 179 -23.72 -14.39 15.76
C THR A 179 -23.06 -14.86 14.45
N TYR A 180 -23.83 -15.48 13.55
CA TYR A 180 -23.33 -15.92 12.26
C TYR A 180 -22.87 -14.75 11.37
N HIS A 181 -23.61 -13.64 11.33
CA HIS A 181 -23.20 -12.44 10.59
C HIS A 181 -21.90 -11.87 11.17
N MET A 182 -21.79 -11.75 12.50
CA MET A 182 -20.58 -11.26 13.17
C MET A 182 -19.36 -12.15 12.87
N ASP A 183 -19.53 -13.48 12.92
CA ASP A 183 -18.46 -14.43 12.58
C ASP A 183 -18.04 -14.28 11.11
N CYS A 184 -18.99 -14.12 10.18
CA CYS A 184 -18.68 -13.91 8.77
C CYS A 184 -17.97 -12.58 8.52
N MET A 185 -18.40 -11.50 9.16
CA MET A 185 -17.75 -10.19 9.09
C MET A 185 -16.30 -10.29 9.58
N SER A 186 -16.07 -10.92 10.74
CA SER A 186 -14.72 -11.11 11.28
C SER A 186 -13.79 -11.84 10.30
N LEU A 187 -14.32 -12.85 9.60
CA LEU A 187 -13.55 -13.60 8.62
C LEU A 187 -13.26 -12.78 7.36
N VAL A 188 -14.25 -12.04 6.85
CA VAL A 188 -14.05 -11.17 5.68
C VAL A 188 -13.01 -10.09 5.99
N HIS A 189 -13.08 -9.46 7.15
CA HIS A 189 -12.04 -8.52 7.62
C HIS A 189 -10.66 -9.17 7.65
N PHE A 190 -10.55 -10.38 8.19
CA PHE A 190 -9.29 -11.12 8.23
C PHE A 190 -8.73 -11.44 6.84
N LEU A 191 -9.59 -11.76 5.86
CA LEU A 191 -9.17 -12.01 4.49
C LEU A 191 -8.63 -10.73 3.83
N TYR A 192 -9.31 -9.60 4.02
CA TYR A 192 -8.82 -8.31 3.53
C TYR A 192 -7.53 -7.86 4.23
N GLU A 193 -7.37 -8.14 5.53
CA GLU A 193 -6.11 -7.89 6.25
C GLU A 193 -4.94 -8.62 5.61
N LYS A 194 -5.11 -9.89 5.22
CA LYS A 194 -4.06 -10.62 4.48
C LYS A 194 -3.69 -9.94 3.17
N ILE A 195 -4.68 -9.45 2.43
CA ILE A 195 -4.46 -8.76 1.16
C ILE A 195 -3.73 -7.44 1.38
N TRP A 196 -4.08 -6.67 2.41
CA TRP A 196 -3.34 -5.46 2.78
C TRP A 196 -1.89 -5.76 3.13
N GLN A 197 -1.63 -6.83 3.89
CA GLN A 197 -0.26 -7.27 4.20
C GLN A 197 0.51 -7.69 2.94
N GLN A 198 -0.14 -8.32 1.96
CA GLN A 198 0.48 -8.62 0.66
C GLN A 198 0.83 -7.34 -0.11
N CYS A 199 -0.09 -6.36 -0.17
CA CYS A 199 0.18 -5.07 -0.79
C CYS A 199 1.37 -4.37 -0.14
N LEU A 200 1.38 -4.29 1.19
CA LEU A 200 2.46 -3.65 1.95
C LEU A 200 3.79 -4.38 1.76
N SER A 201 3.78 -5.71 1.70
CA SER A 201 4.98 -6.50 1.39
C SER A 201 5.50 -6.16 0.00
N HIS A 202 4.62 -6.07 -1.00
CA HIS A 202 5.01 -5.70 -2.35
C HIS A 202 5.55 -4.26 -2.47
N VAL A 203 5.03 -3.34 -1.66
CA VAL A 203 5.62 -1.98 -1.51
C VAL A 203 7.05 -2.06 -1.00
N GLN A 204 7.33 -2.91 0.00
CA GLN A 204 8.70 -3.10 0.50
C GLN A 204 9.61 -3.77 -0.53
N GLU A 205 9.10 -4.73 -1.31
CA GLU A 205 9.83 -5.32 -2.44
C GLU A 205 10.22 -4.26 -3.47
N CYS A 206 9.30 -3.36 -3.82
CA CYS A 206 9.56 -2.25 -4.72
C CYS A 206 10.63 -1.30 -4.15
N LYS A 207 10.56 -0.97 -2.84
CA LYS A 207 11.61 -0.18 -2.16
C LYS A 207 12.97 -0.88 -2.26
N GLN A 208 13.01 -2.18 -1.98
CA GLN A 208 14.25 -2.95 -2.02
C GLN A 208 14.82 -3.05 -3.44
N GLN A 209 13.97 -3.19 -4.46
CA GLN A 209 14.40 -3.18 -5.87
C GLN A 209 15.09 -1.86 -6.25
N LEU A 210 14.55 -0.71 -5.82
CA LEU A 210 15.18 0.59 -6.05
C LEU A 210 16.58 0.67 -5.41
N LEU A 211 16.73 0.19 -4.18
CA LEU A 211 18.01 0.18 -3.48
C LEU A 211 19.01 -0.78 -4.12
N ASN A 212 18.55 -1.94 -4.59
CA ASN A 212 19.37 -2.95 -5.25
C ASN A 212 20.00 -2.44 -6.56
N TRP A 213 19.37 -1.47 -7.22
CA TRP A 213 19.94 -0.81 -8.39
C TRP A 213 21.17 0.05 -8.08
N LYS A 214 21.50 0.30 -6.81
CA LYS A 214 22.66 1.08 -6.31
C LYS A 214 22.79 2.51 -6.83
N ALA A 215 21.87 2.94 -7.69
CA ALA A 215 21.79 4.31 -8.19
C ALA A 215 20.90 5.18 -7.31
N PHE A 216 19.92 4.59 -6.63
CA PHE A 216 18.96 5.31 -5.80
C PHE A 216 19.44 5.38 -4.35
N SER A 217 19.28 6.56 -3.74
CA SER A 217 19.44 6.72 -2.30
C SER A 217 18.18 6.28 -1.56
N GLU A 218 18.29 6.05 -0.25
CA GLU A 218 17.14 5.73 0.59
C GLU A 218 16.07 6.83 0.55
N ALA A 219 16.49 8.09 0.63
CA ALA A 219 15.59 9.24 0.50
C ALA A 219 14.88 9.29 -0.86
N GLU A 220 15.57 8.96 -1.95
CA GLU A 220 14.95 8.90 -3.29
C GLU A 220 13.93 7.75 -3.40
N ALA A 221 14.20 6.60 -2.78
CA ALA A 221 13.28 5.47 -2.76
C ALA A 221 12.02 5.80 -1.93
N GLU A 222 12.19 6.39 -0.75
CA GLU A 222 11.08 6.83 0.11
C GLU A 222 10.24 7.93 -0.54
N SER A 223 10.87 8.83 -1.30
CA SER A 223 10.17 9.87 -2.06
C SER A 223 9.20 9.32 -3.11
N LEU A 224 9.40 8.08 -3.57
CA LEU A 224 8.48 7.42 -4.49
C LEU A 224 7.41 6.62 -3.73
N VAL A 225 7.85 5.83 -2.76
CA VAL A 225 7.02 4.88 -2.02
C VAL A 225 5.92 5.60 -1.22
N ASN A 226 6.28 6.64 -0.46
CA ASN A 226 5.35 7.37 0.43
C ASN A 226 4.19 8.06 -0.30
N PRO A 227 4.43 8.88 -1.33
CA PRO A 227 3.33 9.57 -2.01
C PRO A 227 2.68 8.74 -3.11
N THR A 228 3.30 7.68 -3.64
CA THR A 228 2.73 6.98 -4.81
C THR A 228 2.13 5.65 -4.42
N PHE A 229 2.92 4.77 -3.81
CA PHE A 229 2.48 3.40 -3.53
C PHE A 229 1.55 3.34 -2.32
N PHE A 230 1.91 4.02 -1.23
CA PHE A 230 1.04 4.06 -0.05
C PHE A 230 -0.27 4.81 -0.31
N LEU A 231 -0.31 5.80 -1.22
CA LEU A 231 -1.58 6.42 -1.63
C LEU A 231 -2.48 5.40 -2.35
N MET A 232 -1.97 4.66 -3.34
CA MET A 232 -2.76 3.64 -4.03
C MET A 232 -3.29 2.54 -3.09
N VAL A 233 -2.44 2.07 -2.15
CA VAL A 233 -2.86 1.09 -1.14
C VAL A 233 -3.91 1.69 -0.21
N GLY A 234 -3.73 2.93 0.24
CA GLY A 234 -4.66 3.63 1.12
C GLY A 234 -6.02 3.92 0.47
N GLU A 235 -6.03 4.28 -0.83
CA GLU A 235 -7.27 4.46 -1.59
C GLU A 235 -8.06 3.16 -1.71
N PHE A 236 -7.37 2.05 -2.02
CA PHE A 236 -7.97 0.72 -2.04
C PHE A 236 -8.52 0.33 -0.67
N GLN A 237 -7.70 0.45 0.38
CA GLN A 237 -8.09 0.14 1.76
C GLN A 237 -9.33 0.95 2.17
N SER A 238 -9.32 2.28 1.98
CA SER A 238 -10.44 3.14 2.34
C SER A 238 -11.73 2.78 1.60
N LYS A 239 -11.64 2.38 0.32
CA LYS A 239 -12.80 1.93 -0.44
C LYS A 239 -13.39 0.65 0.15
N VAL A 240 -12.55 -0.33 0.47
CA VAL A 240 -12.98 -1.61 1.06
C VAL A 240 -13.54 -1.41 2.46
N GLU A 241 -12.87 -0.64 3.32
CA GLU A 241 -13.32 -0.34 4.68
C GLU A 241 -14.71 0.29 4.69
N LYS A 242 -14.98 1.25 3.79
CA LYS A 242 -16.32 1.84 3.63
C LYS A 242 -17.37 0.80 3.24
N GLN A 243 -17.03 -0.16 2.38
CA GLN A 243 -17.97 -1.21 1.98
C GLN A 243 -18.24 -2.18 3.14
N LEU A 244 -17.21 -2.53 3.91
CA LEU A 244 -17.35 -3.37 5.09
C LEU A 244 -18.16 -2.67 6.18
N GLU A 245 -17.91 -1.38 6.43
CA GLU A 245 -18.68 -0.56 7.37
C GLU A 245 -20.17 -0.48 6.96
N LEU A 246 -20.47 -0.32 5.67
CA LEU A 246 -21.86 -0.35 5.20
C LEU A 246 -22.53 -1.70 5.44
N LEU A 247 -21.81 -2.80 5.24
CA LEU A 247 -22.32 -4.14 5.46
C LEU A 247 -22.55 -4.42 6.96
N ASP A 248 -21.60 -4.02 7.81
CA ASP A 248 -21.68 -4.14 9.26
C ASP A 248 -22.89 -3.38 9.83
N ASN A 249 -23.03 -2.11 9.47
CA ASN A 249 -24.19 -1.29 9.85
C ASN A 249 -25.51 -1.91 9.38
N SER A 250 -25.53 -2.50 8.18
CA SER A 250 -26.73 -3.17 7.66
C SER A 250 -27.10 -4.41 8.50
N PHE A 251 -26.12 -5.15 9.00
CA PHE A 251 -26.36 -6.28 9.89
C PHE A 251 -26.81 -5.83 11.28
N GLU A 252 -26.21 -4.78 11.85
CA GLU A 252 -26.66 -4.22 13.13
C GLU A 252 -28.10 -3.71 13.06
N ASP A 253 -28.45 -2.98 12.01
CA ASP A 253 -29.81 -2.49 11.80
C ASP A 253 -30.80 -3.64 11.58
N LEU A 254 -30.41 -4.68 10.84
CA LEU A 254 -31.23 -5.88 10.66
C LEU A 254 -31.46 -6.61 11.99
N ALA A 255 -30.44 -6.77 12.82
CA ALA A 255 -30.55 -7.42 14.13
C ALA A 255 -31.48 -6.63 15.05
N ARG A 256 -31.34 -5.31 15.10
CA ARG A 256 -32.19 -4.41 15.88
C ARG A 256 -33.65 -4.46 15.43
N GLU A 257 -33.89 -4.36 14.13
CA GLU A 257 -35.23 -4.43 13.56
C GLU A 257 -35.87 -5.81 13.84
N THR A 258 -35.10 -6.87 13.68
CA THR A 258 -35.55 -8.25 13.95
C THR A 258 -35.94 -8.46 15.41
N GLU A 259 -35.14 -7.95 16.35
CA GLU A 259 -35.46 -8.01 17.78
C GLU A 259 -36.74 -7.23 18.09
N TRP A 260 -36.86 -6.01 17.57
CA TRP A 260 -38.04 -5.18 17.76
C TRP A 260 -39.30 -5.84 17.23
N GLN A 261 -39.27 -6.35 16.00
CA GLN A 261 -40.40 -7.05 15.37
C GLN A 261 -40.79 -8.31 16.15
N SER A 262 -39.82 -9.12 16.59
CA SER A 262 -40.11 -10.31 17.40
C SER A 262 -40.75 -9.96 18.74
N SER A 263 -40.27 -8.89 19.40
CA SER A 263 -40.83 -8.42 20.67
C SER A 263 -42.25 -7.88 20.52
N ASP A 264 -42.51 -7.10 19.47
CA ASP A 264 -43.84 -6.54 19.20
C ASP A 264 -44.85 -7.65 18.89
N LEU A 265 -44.45 -8.61 18.05
CA LEU A 265 -45.25 -9.79 17.72
C LEU A 265 -45.60 -10.60 18.98
N PHE A 266 -44.61 -10.86 19.83
CA PHE A 266 -44.84 -11.55 21.10
C PHE A 266 -45.82 -10.80 22.00
N ARG A 267 -45.67 -9.47 22.13
CA ARG A 267 -46.58 -8.64 22.91
C ARG A 267 -48.02 -8.73 22.40
N TYR A 268 -48.21 -8.66 21.08
CA TYR A 268 -49.54 -8.80 20.47
C TYR A 268 -50.20 -10.13 20.85
N PHE A 269 -49.51 -11.25 20.65
CA PHE A 269 -50.05 -12.56 21.01
C PHE A 269 -50.17 -12.75 22.52
N GLN A 270 -49.31 -12.13 23.32
CA GLN A 270 -49.43 -12.22 24.77
C GLN A 270 -50.75 -11.59 25.27
N GLU A 271 -51.17 -10.46 24.70
CA GLU A 271 -52.48 -9.87 25.00
C GLU A 271 -53.64 -10.75 24.53
N ALA A 272 -53.52 -11.35 23.34
CA ALA A 272 -54.53 -12.27 22.83
C ALA A 272 -54.67 -13.53 23.70
N VAL A 273 -53.58 -14.12 24.20
CA VAL A 273 -53.61 -15.25 25.16
C VAL A 273 -54.39 -14.86 26.41
N LYS A 274 -54.09 -13.70 27.00
CA LYS A 274 -54.75 -13.25 28.24
C LYS A 274 -56.26 -13.16 28.06
N LEU A 275 -56.71 -12.63 26.92
CA LEU A 275 -58.14 -12.54 26.58
C LEU A 275 -58.76 -13.94 26.42
N TRP A 276 -58.08 -14.85 25.73
CA TRP A 276 -58.55 -16.23 25.54
C TRP A 276 -58.65 -17.01 26.84
N GLU A 277 -57.60 -17.02 27.66
CA GLU A 277 -57.57 -17.68 28.97
C GLU A 277 -58.66 -17.11 29.91
N GLY A 278 -58.87 -15.80 29.88
CA GLY A 278 -59.95 -15.14 30.60
C GLY A 278 -61.33 -15.61 30.14
N HIS A 279 -61.56 -15.67 28.83
CA HIS A 279 -62.81 -16.18 28.26
C HIS A 279 -63.05 -17.66 28.60
N GLN A 280 -62.02 -18.50 28.50
CA GLN A 280 -62.09 -19.92 28.84
C GLN A 280 -62.44 -20.14 30.32
N SER A 281 -61.89 -19.33 31.23
CA SER A 281 -62.23 -19.36 32.65
C SER A 281 -63.70 -19.01 32.93
N VAL A 282 -64.23 -17.99 32.24
CA VAL A 282 -65.66 -17.61 32.33
C VAL A 282 -66.55 -18.72 31.79
N LEU A 283 -66.22 -19.29 30.62
CA LEU A 283 -66.96 -20.41 30.04
C LEU A 283 -66.99 -21.63 30.97
N MET A 284 -65.84 -22.01 31.54
CA MET A 284 -65.77 -23.13 32.51
C MET A 284 -66.64 -22.88 33.73
N THR A 285 -66.70 -21.64 34.23
CA THR A 285 -67.57 -21.27 35.36
C THR A 285 -69.04 -21.39 34.99
N GLN A 286 -69.44 -20.93 33.80
CA GLN A 286 -70.81 -21.02 33.31
C GLN A 286 -71.22 -22.47 33.03
N GLU A 287 -70.34 -23.29 32.47
CA GLU A 287 -70.57 -24.72 32.22
C GLU A 287 -70.79 -25.48 33.53
N LEU A 288 -69.95 -25.24 34.54
CA LEU A 288 -70.12 -25.81 35.87
C LEU A 288 -71.43 -25.39 36.54
N GLU A 289 -71.87 -24.13 36.35
CA GLU A 289 -73.16 -23.67 36.85
C GLU A 289 -74.33 -24.35 36.13
N LEU A 290 -74.23 -24.51 34.80
CA LEU A 290 -75.23 -25.22 34.01
C LEU A 290 -75.31 -26.70 34.39
N GLU A 291 -74.17 -27.38 34.59
CA GLU A 291 -74.13 -28.76 35.09
C GLU A 291 -74.82 -28.89 36.44
N LYS A 292 -74.55 -27.97 37.38
CA LYS A 292 -75.24 -27.93 38.68
C LYS A 292 -76.75 -27.77 38.52
N ARG A 293 -77.21 -26.88 37.62
CA ARG A 293 -78.65 -26.69 37.35
C ARG A 293 -79.28 -27.94 36.74
N ILE A 294 -78.61 -28.57 35.77
CA ILE A 294 -79.07 -29.81 35.14
C ILE A 294 -79.19 -30.93 36.20
N GLU A 295 -78.20 -31.06 37.07
CA GLU A 295 -78.20 -32.08 38.11
C GLU A 295 -79.29 -31.82 39.16
N GLN A 296 -79.51 -30.56 39.56
CA GLN A 296 -80.65 -30.18 40.40
C GLN A 296 -82.00 -30.52 39.75
N HIS A 297 -82.16 -30.25 38.45
CA HIS A 297 -83.36 -30.62 37.70
C HIS A 297 -83.55 -32.14 37.62
N ARG A 298 -82.48 -32.90 37.39
CA ARG A 298 -82.52 -34.38 37.41
C ARG A 298 -82.94 -34.91 38.77
N GLN A 299 -82.38 -34.37 39.85
CA GLN A 299 -82.74 -34.76 41.22
C GLN A 299 -84.19 -34.45 41.53
N LYS A 300 -84.68 -33.26 41.15
CA LYS A 300 -86.09 -32.88 41.32
C LYS A 300 -87.05 -33.80 40.55
N HIS A 301 -86.75 -34.07 39.28
CA HIS A 301 -87.54 -35.00 38.45
C HIS A 301 -87.55 -36.42 39.02
N ASN A 302 -86.42 -36.91 39.56
CA ASN A 302 -86.35 -38.21 40.20
C ASN A 302 -87.16 -38.27 41.51
N GLN A 303 -87.20 -37.18 42.28
CA GLN A 303 -88.03 -37.07 43.49
C GLN A 303 -89.53 -37.00 43.14
N GLU A 304 -89.92 -36.24 42.12
CA GLU A 304 -91.30 -36.15 41.65
C GLU A 304 -91.83 -37.50 41.14
N ASN A 305 -91.00 -38.32 40.49
CA ASN A 305 -91.35 -39.68 40.07
C ASN A 305 -91.32 -40.75 41.19
N GLN A 306 -90.84 -40.39 42.39
CA GLN A 306 -90.82 -41.28 43.57
C GLN A 306 -91.96 -41.00 44.56
N VAL A 307 -92.80 -39.99 44.31
CA VAL A 307 -94.05 -39.81 45.06
C VAL A 307 -95.09 -40.78 44.45
N PRO A 308 -95.51 -41.84 45.15
CA PRO A 308 -96.55 -42.72 44.64
C PRO A 308 -97.86 -41.95 44.46
N GLU A 309 -98.57 -42.21 43.35
CA GLU A 309 -99.99 -41.92 43.25
C GLU A 309 -100.69 -42.46 44.50
N ALA A 310 -101.39 -41.59 45.22
CA ALA A 310 -102.15 -41.91 46.43
C ALA A 310 -103.27 -42.92 46.16
#